data_AF-A0A4Y2R086-F1
#
_entry.id   AF-A0A4Y2R086-F1
#
_cell.length_a   1.000
_cell.length_b   1.000
_cell.length_c   1.000
_cell.angle_alpha   90.00
_cell.angle_beta   90.00
_cell.angle_gamma   90.00
#
_symmetry.space_group_name_H-M   'P 1'
#
loop_
_entity.id
_entity.type
_entity.pdbx_description
1 polymer ?
#
loop_
_entity_poly.entity_id
_entity_poly.type
_entity_poly.pdbx_seq_one_letter_code
_entity_poly.pdbx_strand_id
1 'polypeptide(L)'
;MYYFSFRVFEGRATETDWLEESHRLAELVKKDVSIDKSYYYTAWYDPPYQLFHRINEIWMVKKTEKQPTPNAGNEQIVSETKDHKFEN
;
A
#
# COMPACT_ATOMS: atom_id res chain seq x y z
N MET A 1 -12.92 13.80 -8.65
CA MET A 1 -12.63 14.11 -7.24
C MET A 1 -12.50 12.78 -6.50
N TYR A 2 -11.28 12.31 -6.25
CA TYR A 2 -11.06 11.10 -5.47
C TYR A 2 -11.09 11.49 -3.99
N TYR A 3 -11.94 10.82 -3.21
CA TYR A 3 -11.97 10.99 -1.75
C TYR A 3 -11.19 9.82 -1.15
N PHE A 4 -10.19 10.11 -0.33
CA PHE A 4 -9.39 9.13 0.39
C PHE A 4 -9.55 9.40 1.88
N SER A 5 -9.53 8.32 2.67
CA SER A 5 -9.35 8.42 4.11
C SER A 5 -7.89 8.09 4.41
N PHE A 6 -7.21 8.92 5.19
CA PHE A 6 -5.81 8.70 5.52
C PHE A 6 -5.55 8.88 7.02
N ARG A 7 -4.47 8.23 7.49
CA ARG A 7 -3.94 8.41 8.84
C ARG A 7 -2.43 8.58 8.76
N VAL A 8 -1.93 9.47 9.60
CA VAL A 8 -0.52 9.85 9.68
C VAL A 8 0.05 9.41 11.02
N PHE A 9 1.26 8.84 11.04
CA PHE A 9 1.95 8.45 12.28
C PHE A 9 3.46 8.63 12.18
N GLU A 10 4.08 8.86 13.34
CA GLU A 10 5.51 9.16 13.44
C GLU A 10 6.34 7.92 13.79
N GLY A 11 7.64 7.97 13.46
CA GLY A 11 8.61 6.97 13.86
C GLY A 11 9.02 6.00 12.74
N ARG A 12 9.83 5.00 13.09
CA ARG A 12 10.25 3.96 12.15
C ARG A 12 9.18 2.86 12.15
N ALA A 13 8.30 2.91 11.16
CA ALA A 13 7.22 1.93 11.04
C ALA A 13 7.77 0.52 10.77
N THR A 14 7.34 -0.43 11.58
CA THR A 14 7.50 -1.87 11.36
C THR A 14 6.27 -2.44 10.66
N GLU A 15 6.34 -3.66 10.13
CA GLU A 15 5.18 -4.35 9.53
C GLU A 15 3.98 -4.41 10.48
N THR A 16 4.23 -4.68 11.76
CA THR A 16 3.20 -4.69 12.81
C THR A 16 2.55 -3.31 12.96
N ASP A 17 3.33 -2.23 12.96
CA ASP A 17 2.80 -0.87 13.07
C ASP A 17 1.90 -0.51 11.89
N TRP A 18 2.28 -0.91 10.67
CA TRP A 18 1.43 -0.72 9.49
C TRP A 18 0.09 -1.44 9.62
N LEU A 19 0.12 -2.69 10.10
CA LEU A 19 -1.09 -3.48 10.29
C LEU A 19 -1.98 -2.86 11.37
N GLU A 20 -1.42 -2.51 12.52
CA GLU A 20 -2.17 -1.88 13.61
C GLU A 20 -2.81 -0.57 13.17
N GLU A 21 -2.06 0.31 12.51
CA GLU A 21 -2.57 1.61 12.12
C GLU A 21 -3.57 1.52 10.95
N SER A 22 -3.46 0.49 10.10
CA SER A 22 -4.48 0.16 9.11
C SER A 22 -5.80 -0.28 9.78
N HIS A 23 -5.73 -1.12 10.81
CA HIS A 23 -6.91 -1.54 11.57
C HIS A 23 -7.56 -0.37 12.30
N ARG A 24 -6.75 0.53 12.88
CA ARG A 24 -7.29 1.75 13.52
C ARG A 24 -7.98 2.65 12.51
N LEU A 25 -7.42 2.83 11.32
CA LEU A 25 -8.10 3.59 10.26
C LEU A 25 -9.42 2.90 9.83
N ALA A 26 -9.42 1.58 9.65
CA ALA A 26 -10.62 0.82 9.31
C ALA A 26 -11.73 0.96 10.37
N GLU A 27 -11.38 0.95 11.65
CA GLU A 27 -12.33 1.16 12.76
C GLU A 27 -12.84 2.60 12.81
N LEU A 28 -12.00 3.61 12.55
CA LEU A 28 -12.44 5.01 12.47
C LEU A 28 -13.44 5.22 11.33
N VAL A 29 -13.22 4.60 10.18
CA VAL A 29 -14.11 4.68 9.01
C VAL A 29 -15.11 3.52 8.95
N LYS A 30 -15.34 2.80 10.05
CA LYS A 30 -16.19 1.59 10.07
C LYS A 30 -17.59 1.83 9.53
N LYS A 31 -18.18 2.97 9.91
CA LYS A 31 -19.52 3.39 9.48
C LYS A 31 -19.57 3.89 8.03
N ASP A 32 -18.43 4.25 7.45
CA ASP A 32 -18.36 4.66 6.06
C ASP A 32 -18.30 3.41 5.15
N VAL A 33 -19.40 3.16 4.45
CA VAL A 33 -19.53 2.05 3.49
C VAL A 33 -18.85 2.35 2.16
N SER A 34 -18.54 3.61 1.91
CA SER A 34 -17.92 4.06 0.68
C SER A 34 -16.43 3.83 0.66
N ILE A 35 -15.78 3.57 1.80
CA ILE A 35 -14.34 3.26 1.86
C ILE A 35 -14.11 1.76 1.67
N ASP A 36 -13.13 1.41 0.83
CA ASP A 36 -12.60 0.07 0.71
C ASP A 36 -11.61 -0.21 1.85
N LYS A 37 -11.89 -1.27 2.60
CA LYS A 37 -11.13 -1.69 3.79
C LYS A 37 -10.40 -3.01 3.54
N SER A 38 -10.48 -3.56 2.32
CA SER A 38 -9.85 -4.84 1.97
C SER A 38 -8.36 -4.70 1.69
N TYR A 39 -7.90 -3.50 1.33
CA TYR A 39 -6.51 -3.15 1.15
C TYR A 39 -6.25 -1.72 1.63
N TYR A 40 -4.98 -1.42 1.88
CA TYR A 40 -4.50 -0.10 2.22
C TYR A 40 -3.20 0.17 1.47
N TYR A 41 -2.92 1.45 1.21
CA TYR A 41 -1.64 1.89 0.68
C TYR A 41 -0.81 2.49 1.79
N THR A 42 0.50 2.30 1.71
CA THR A 42 1.47 2.93 2.59
C THR A 42 2.28 3.94 1.79
N ALA A 43 2.52 5.12 2.38
CA ALA A 43 3.46 6.08 1.85
C ALA A 43 4.62 6.23 2.83
N TRP A 44 5.82 5.97 2.32
CA TRP A 44 7.07 6.19 3.04
C TRP A 44 7.76 7.42 2.49
N TYR A 45 7.91 8.45 3.32
CA TYR A 45 8.75 9.58 3.00
C TYR A 45 10.09 9.38 3.71
N ASP A 46 11.16 9.11 2.95
CA ASP A 46 12.54 9.16 3.45
C ASP A 46 13.26 10.36 2.82
N PRO A 47 13.19 11.55 3.44
CA PRO A 47 13.97 12.68 2.97
C PRO A 47 15.45 12.40 3.29
N PRO A 48 16.39 12.65 2.34
CA PRO A 48 17.80 12.27 2.46
C PRO A 48 18.56 12.88 3.66
N TYR A 49 17.94 13.82 4.40
CA TYR A 49 18.58 14.54 5.51
C TYR A 49 17.73 14.64 6.79
N GLN A 50 16.62 13.91 6.91
CA GLN A 50 15.70 14.06 8.05
C GLN A 50 15.77 12.86 9.00
N LEU A 51 16.69 12.93 9.98
CA LEU A 51 16.88 11.92 11.02
C LEU A 51 15.76 11.93 12.09
N PHE A 52 15.07 13.06 12.25
CA PHE A 52 13.99 13.27 13.22
C PHE A 52 12.72 13.72 12.48
N HIS A 53 11.55 13.28 12.94
CA HIS A 53 10.22 13.58 12.37
C HIS A 53 9.92 12.84 11.05
N ARG A 54 10.23 11.54 10.98
CA ARG A 54 9.73 10.69 9.89
C ARG A 54 8.22 10.55 10.01
N ILE A 55 7.53 10.81 8.91
CA ILE A 55 6.08 10.73 8.81
C ILE A 55 5.71 9.58 7.87
N ASN A 56 4.88 8.68 8.38
CA ASN A 56 4.32 7.55 7.66
C ASN A 56 2.83 7.81 7.43
N GLU A 57 2.34 7.42 6.25
CA GLU A 57 0.92 7.59 5.94
C GLU A 57 0.28 6.28 5.47
N ILE A 58 -0.96 6.05 5.91
CA ILE A 58 -1.80 4.93 5.47
C ILE A 58 -3.04 5.48 4.82
N TRP A 59 -3.33 5.03 3.60
CA TRP A 59 -4.43 5.52 2.79
C TRP A 59 -5.41 4.39 2.46
N MET A 60 -6.70 4.66 2.63
CA MET A 60 -7.80 3.81 2.18
C MET A 60 -8.62 4.56 1.15
N VAL A 61 -8.92 3.87 0.05
CA VAL A 61 -9.58 4.49 -1.10
C VAL A 61 -11.09 4.38 -0.98
N LYS A 62 -11.80 5.40 -1.46
CA LYS A 62 -13.24 5.28 -1.66
C LYS A 62 -13.51 4.31 -2.83
N LYS A 63 -14.40 3.35 -2.59
CA LYS A 63 -15.02 2.49 -3.60
C LYS A 63 -15.64 3.39 -4.65
N THR A 64 -15.03 3.44 -5.82
CA THR A 64 -15.69 3.93 -7.02
C THR A 64 -16.29 2.72 -7.70
N GLU A 65 -17.48 2.84 -8.28
CA GLU A 65 -18.15 1.74 -8.98
C GLU A 65 -17.39 1.28 -10.26
N LYS A 66 -16.18 1.81 -10.52
CA LYS A 66 -15.32 1.43 -11.64
C LYS A 66 -13.84 1.44 -11.24
N GLN A 67 -13.39 0.37 -10.59
CA GLN A 67 -12.00 -0.08 -10.72
C GLN A 67 -12.05 -1.60 -10.91
N PRO A 68 -11.65 -2.16 -12.07
CA PRO A 68 -11.33 -3.57 -12.14
C PRO A 68 -10.19 -3.81 -11.15
N THR A 69 -10.41 -4.73 -10.22
CA THR A 69 -9.43 -5.25 -9.29
C THR A 69 -8.09 -5.51 -9.99
N PRO A 70 -6.93 -5.13 -9.41
CA PRO A 70 -5.66 -5.72 -9.83
C PRO A 70 -5.83 -7.23 -9.63
N ASN A 71 -5.75 -7.99 -10.72
CA ASN A 71 -5.71 -9.44 -10.69
C ASN A 71 -4.71 -9.88 -9.62
N ALA A 72 -5.19 -10.63 -8.63
CA ALA A 72 -4.37 -11.64 -7.97
C ALA A 72 -3.89 -12.59 -9.08
N GLY A 73 -2.72 -12.31 -9.65
CA GLY A 73 -2.22 -13.01 -10.84
C GLY A 73 -1.20 -12.23 -11.64
N ASN A 74 -0.08 -11.84 -11.03
CA ASN A 74 1.17 -11.59 -11.76
C ASN A 74 2.40 -11.93 -10.91
N GLU A 75 2.38 -13.09 -10.26
CA GLU A 75 3.60 -13.86 -9.99
C GLU A 75 4.04 -14.56 -11.28
N GLN A 76 4.53 -13.82 -12.29
CA GLN A 76 5.27 -14.47 -13.39
C GLN A 76 6.11 -13.53 -14.26
N ILE A 77 6.94 -12.63 -13.69
CA ILE A 77 8.09 -12.10 -14.45
C ILE A 77 9.29 -11.93 -13.52
N VAL A 78 9.83 -13.03 -12.98
CA VAL A 78 11.26 -13.10 -12.62
C VAL A 78 11.77 -14.48 -13.02
N SER A 79 12.65 -14.47 -14.02
CA SER A 79 13.69 -15.44 -14.39
C SER A 79 13.31 -16.91 -14.64
N GLU A 80 13.26 -17.28 -15.92
CA GLU A 80 13.77 -18.51 -16.58
C GLU A 80 13.17 -18.50 -17.99
N THR A 81 13.82 -18.71 -19.14
CA THR A 81 15.13 -19.22 -19.53
C THR A 81 15.29 -18.86 -21.01
N LYS A 82 16.38 -18.22 -21.46
CA LYS A 82 16.86 -18.31 -22.86
C LYS A 82 18.37 -18.07 -22.94
N ASP A 83 19.15 -18.96 -22.33
CA ASP A 83 20.49 -19.25 -22.84
C ASP A 83 20.38 -20.48 -23.75
N HIS A 84 19.97 -20.20 -25.00
CA HIS A 84 20.10 -21.15 -26.08
C HIS A 84 21.57 -21.18 -26.48
N LYS A 85 22.18 -22.35 -26.33
CA LYS A 85 23.54 -22.68 -26.77
C LYS A 85 23.74 -22.28 -28.22
N PHE A 86 24.79 -21.51 -28.49
CA PHE A 86 25.39 -21.45 -29.81
C PHE A 86 26.53 -22.48 -29.84
N GLU A 87 26.31 -23.53 -30.62
CA GLU A 87 27.32 -24.46 -31.09
C GLU A 87 27.81 -23.94 -32.45
N ASN A 88 29.12 -23.83 -32.63
CA ASN A 88 29.78 -23.85 -33.94
C ASN A 88 31.22 -24.35 -33.76
#